data_AF-A0A7Z0IJS8-F1
#
_entry.id   AF-A0A7Z0IJS8-F1
#
_cell.length_a   1.000
_cell.length_b   1.000
_cell.length_c   1.000
_cell.angle_alpha   90.00
_cell.angle_beta   90.00
_cell.angle_gamma   90.00
#
_symmetry.space_group_name_H-M   'P 1'
#
loop_
_entity.id
_entity.type
_entity.pdbx_description
1 polymer ?
#
loop_
_entity_poly.entity_id
_entity_poly.type
_entity_poly.pdbx_seq_one_letter_code
_entity_poly.pdbx_strand_id
1 'polypeptide(L)'
;MPRRLAAVLAAAALSFGLAVPTALANPAEDAKKEADQQLGKARDTLDNSSVDLSDAQAALDDARSRLSQARDELERIQGELAEARERDEQMAIRLSEAQEKLEQAKAAVAANQDRVDRQRALIGDVVRDQYQQQNGLVGMAMVVDSTTAGTLQTRMQWSTTMFDTAQAKMDALSEAQRKLEAAKKKQAEAEEQAEEDRRAAAANLADMEQLEADAQAEESAIADLVATNKRAEADLAAQVQKDKNRVAEMEAESADAQRKLDEYAAEQKRKAEAERKEREAAAKKRAEEKKRAEEAAKKAEAEKKAKSEREDKKDDDEKDSGKKKAEPAKKSKSSNSRNATKSSRAAAVSPIAPGDYRISAVFGQTGLWARYHTGLDFGGTGTGTPIRAAKDGVVMSSSAGGWAGNHVILRHSNGESTLYAHMSRKKASRGEVVKKGDVIGYTGSTGNVTGPHLHFEYYPRGATPGSVYSAKDPRAWLGRNGVRI
;
A
#
# COMPACT_ATOMS: atom_id res chain seq x y z
N MET A 1 -13.03 -12.14 -0.36
CA MET A 1 -14.19 -13.07 -0.36
C MET A 1 -14.86 -13.15 -1.74
N PRO A 2 -14.55 -14.16 -2.58
CA PRO A 2 -15.47 -14.60 -3.63
C PRO A 2 -15.79 -16.11 -3.60
N ARG A 3 -15.09 -16.90 -2.76
CA ARG A 3 -15.07 -18.39 -2.79
C ARG A 3 -16.45 -19.08 -2.68
N ARG A 4 -17.41 -18.53 -1.91
CA ARG A 4 -18.69 -19.20 -1.63
C ARG A 4 -19.72 -19.18 -2.77
N LEU A 5 -19.52 -18.44 -3.86
CA LEU A 5 -20.50 -18.36 -4.96
C LEU A 5 -20.31 -19.39 -6.08
N ALA A 6 -19.10 -19.95 -6.26
CA ALA A 6 -18.86 -21.01 -7.24
C ALA A 6 -19.38 -22.37 -6.72
N ALA A 7 -18.99 -22.76 -5.51
CA ALA A 7 -19.34 -24.06 -4.92
C ALA A 7 -20.86 -24.26 -4.70
N VAL A 8 -21.62 -23.17 -4.51
CA VAL A 8 -23.09 -23.23 -4.37
C VAL A 8 -23.76 -23.69 -5.67
N LEU A 9 -23.19 -23.45 -6.85
CA LEU A 9 -23.75 -23.94 -8.12
C LEU A 9 -23.61 -25.46 -8.26
N ALA A 10 -22.49 -26.04 -7.80
CA ALA A 10 -22.32 -27.51 -7.76
C ALA A 10 -23.29 -28.17 -6.77
N ALA A 11 -23.44 -27.61 -5.57
CA ALA A 11 -24.39 -28.12 -4.56
C ALA A 11 -25.87 -27.96 -4.98
N ALA A 12 -26.21 -26.94 -5.78
CA ALA A 12 -27.56 -26.74 -6.29
C ALA A 12 -27.98 -27.81 -7.32
N ALA A 13 -27.04 -28.40 -8.07
CA ALA A 13 -27.36 -29.44 -9.05
C ALA A 13 -27.92 -30.72 -8.41
N LEU A 14 -27.48 -31.07 -7.19
CA LEU A 14 -27.89 -32.27 -6.46
C LEU A 14 -29.23 -32.13 -5.71
N SER A 15 -29.88 -30.96 -5.72
CA SER A 15 -31.07 -30.67 -4.90
C SER A 15 -32.37 -30.46 -5.70
N PHE A 16 -32.43 -30.91 -6.95
CA PHE A 16 -33.69 -30.95 -7.72
C PHE A 16 -34.53 -32.19 -7.36
N GLY A 17 -35.54 -31.99 -6.49
CA GLY A 17 -36.35 -33.08 -5.95
C GLY A 17 -37.25 -33.78 -6.98
N LEU A 18 -36.87 -34.99 -7.38
CA LEU A 18 -37.72 -35.89 -8.17
C LEU A 18 -38.75 -36.60 -7.25
N ALA A 19 -39.93 -35.98 -7.10
CA ALA A 19 -41.05 -36.61 -6.43
C ALA A 19 -41.70 -37.70 -7.32
N VAL A 20 -41.32 -38.96 -7.12
CA VAL A 20 -41.94 -40.13 -7.76
C VAL A 20 -42.25 -41.19 -6.69
N PRO A 21 -43.53 -41.55 -6.46
CA PRO A 21 -43.90 -42.57 -5.50
C PRO A 21 -44.07 -43.95 -6.16
N THR A 22 -43.29 -44.94 -5.73
CA THR A 22 -43.76 -46.30 -5.35
C THR A 22 -42.61 -47.08 -4.70
N ALA A 23 -42.93 -47.99 -3.78
CA ALA A 23 -41.93 -48.72 -3.00
C ALA A 23 -41.39 -49.97 -3.71
N LEU A 24 -40.06 -50.08 -3.77
CA LEU A 24 -39.23 -51.29 -3.68
C LEU A 24 -37.79 -50.80 -3.38
N ALA A 25 -36.93 -51.63 -2.78
CA ALA A 25 -35.67 -51.23 -2.15
C ALA A 25 -34.87 -50.15 -2.93
N ASN A 26 -34.65 -48.98 -2.32
CA ASN A 26 -34.27 -47.74 -3.01
C ASN A 26 -32.74 -47.59 -3.24
N PRO A 27 -32.21 -47.80 -4.46
CA PRO A 27 -30.87 -47.30 -4.81
C PRO A 27 -30.77 -45.76 -4.72
N ALA A 28 -31.91 -45.06 -4.73
CA ALA A 28 -31.99 -43.61 -4.55
C ALA A 28 -31.59 -43.14 -3.14
N GLU A 29 -31.69 -43.98 -2.10
CA GLU A 29 -31.26 -43.59 -0.75
C GLU A 29 -29.75 -43.76 -0.58
N ASP A 30 -29.16 -44.83 -1.08
CA ASP A 30 -27.71 -45.03 -1.05
C ASP A 30 -26.97 -44.01 -1.94
N ALA A 31 -27.47 -43.74 -3.15
CA ALA A 31 -26.91 -42.70 -4.03
C ALA A 31 -26.95 -41.30 -3.39
N LYS A 32 -28.02 -40.99 -2.63
CA LYS A 32 -28.10 -39.74 -1.86
C LYS A 32 -27.08 -39.71 -0.71
N LYS A 33 -26.92 -40.81 0.01
CA LYS A 33 -25.99 -40.96 1.13
C LYS A 33 -24.53 -40.84 0.69
N GLU A 34 -24.20 -41.33 -0.50
CA GLU A 34 -22.89 -41.16 -1.13
C GLU A 34 -22.67 -39.71 -1.58
N ALA A 35 -23.67 -39.07 -2.19
CA ALA A 35 -23.61 -37.65 -2.55
C ALA A 35 -23.43 -36.73 -1.31
N ASP A 36 -24.13 -37.01 -0.21
CA ASP A 36 -23.97 -36.30 1.07
C ASP A 36 -22.55 -36.49 1.65
N GLN A 37 -21.95 -37.69 1.54
CA GLN A 37 -20.55 -37.91 1.93
C GLN A 37 -19.55 -37.13 1.05
N GLN A 38 -19.76 -37.08 -0.27
CA GLN A 38 -18.89 -36.33 -1.17
C GLN A 38 -19.02 -34.80 -0.92
N LEU A 39 -20.23 -34.30 -0.68
CA LEU A 39 -20.48 -32.91 -0.28
C LEU A 39 -19.83 -32.54 1.06
N GLY A 40 -19.75 -33.48 2.02
CA GLY A 40 -18.99 -33.30 3.26
C GLY A 40 -17.50 -33.11 2.98
N LYS A 41 -16.86 -34.11 2.35
CA LYS A 41 -15.43 -34.08 2.01
C LYS A 41 -15.04 -32.85 1.19
N ALA A 42 -15.89 -32.43 0.24
CA ALA A 42 -15.66 -31.24 -0.57
C ALA A 42 -15.70 -29.94 0.25
N ARG A 43 -16.57 -29.84 1.27
CA ARG A 43 -16.60 -28.68 2.19
C ARG A 43 -15.37 -28.64 3.07
N ASP A 44 -15.04 -29.75 3.74
CA ASP A 44 -13.89 -29.83 4.65
C ASP A 44 -12.58 -29.47 3.91
N THR A 45 -12.42 -29.97 2.68
CA THR A 45 -11.27 -29.66 1.82
C THR A 45 -11.25 -28.19 1.39
N LEU A 46 -12.40 -27.59 1.07
CA LEU A 46 -12.52 -26.20 0.63
C LEU A 46 -12.28 -25.19 1.75
N ASP A 47 -12.81 -25.45 2.95
CA ASP A 47 -12.58 -24.58 4.10
C ASP A 47 -11.11 -24.65 4.55
N ASN A 48 -10.48 -25.84 4.55
CA ASN A 48 -9.03 -26.00 4.79
C ASN A 48 -8.17 -25.26 3.73
N SER A 49 -8.43 -25.47 2.43
CA SER A 49 -7.78 -24.70 1.34
C SER A 49 -7.97 -23.18 1.50
N SER A 50 -9.12 -22.77 2.04
CA SER A 50 -9.39 -21.36 2.30
C SER A 50 -8.63 -20.79 3.49
N VAL A 51 -8.27 -21.60 4.48
CA VAL A 51 -7.37 -21.24 5.59
C VAL A 51 -5.93 -21.20 5.09
N ASP A 52 -5.42 -22.28 4.47
CA ASP A 52 -4.05 -22.36 3.92
C ASP A 52 -3.67 -21.09 3.12
N LEU A 53 -4.54 -20.64 2.20
CA LEU A 53 -4.27 -19.46 1.37
C LEU A 53 -4.43 -18.13 2.14
N SER A 54 -5.27 -18.10 3.18
CA SER A 54 -5.39 -16.92 4.06
C SER A 54 -4.11 -16.72 4.85
N ASP A 55 -3.53 -17.82 5.35
CA ASP A 55 -2.33 -17.79 6.18
C ASP A 55 -1.08 -17.52 5.32
N ALA A 56 -0.98 -18.10 4.13
CA ALA A 56 0.06 -17.77 3.16
C ALA A 56 0.00 -16.30 2.69
N GLN A 57 -1.20 -15.74 2.51
CA GLN A 57 -1.38 -14.32 2.20
C GLN A 57 -0.97 -13.42 3.38
N ALA A 58 -1.36 -13.79 4.61
CA ALA A 58 -0.98 -13.05 5.81
C ALA A 58 0.54 -13.07 6.05
N ALA A 59 1.20 -14.21 5.85
CA ALA A 59 2.65 -14.34 5.94
C ALA A 59 3.39 -13.48 4.89
N LEU A 60 2.85 -13.39 3.68
CA LEU A 60 3.39 -12.50 2.64
C LEU A 60 3.20 -11.01 2.99
N ASP A 61 2.04 -10.62 3.50
CA ASP A 61 1.77 -9.23 3.86
C ASP A 61 2.58 -8.78 5.10
N ASP A 62 2.81 -9.68 6.07
CA ASP A 62 3.75 -9.49 7.18
C ASP A 62 5.21 -9.35 6.69
N ALA A 63 5.68 -10.28 5.85
CA ALA A 63 7.03 -10.20 5.27
C ALA A 63 7.25 -8.90 4.48
N ARG A 64 6.22 -8.41 3.77
CA ARG A 64 6.25 -7.11 3.06
C ARG A 64 6.24 -5.92 4.03
N SER A 65 5.48 -6.00 5.12
CA SER A 65 5.46 -4.95 6.15
C SER A 65 6.84 -4.78 6.79
N ARG A 66 7.48 -5.89 7.19
CA ARG A 66 8.84 -5.89 7.76
C ARG A 66 9.87 -5.34 6.77
N LEU A 67 9.78 -5.73 5.50
CA LEU A 67 10.66 -5.20 4.45
C LEU A 67 10.42 -3.71 4.12
N SER A 68 9.23 -3.16 4.41
CA SER A 68 9.04 -1.70 4.38
C SER A 68 9.77 -1.07 5.57
N GLN A 69 9.44 -1.52 6.79
CA GLN A 69 9.98 -0.96 8.03
C GLN A 69 11.52 -0.95 8.05
N ALA A 70 12.15 -2.04 7.60
CA ALA A 70 13.60 -2.14 7.44
C ALA A 70 14.21 -1.08 6.50
N ARG A 71 13.51 -0.77 5.39
CA ARG A 71 13.94 0.28 4.45
C ARG A 71 13.69 1.68 4.97
N ASP A 72 12.53 1.88 5.62
CA ASP A 72 12.17 3.14 6.26
C ASP A 72 13.19 3.48 7.38
N GLU A 73 13.71 2.46 8.07
CA GLU A 73 14.78 2.56 9.08
C GLU A 73 16.18 2.79 8.47
N LEU A 74 16.53 2.09 7.38
CA LEU A 74 17.77 2.38 6.65
C LEU A 74 17.79 3.82 6.11
N GLU A 75 16.67 4.34 5.60
CA GLU A 75 16.55 5.73 5.16
C GLU A 75 16.73 6.72 6.33
N ARG A 76 16.25 6.39 7.54
CA ARG A 76 16.53 7.15 8.78
C ARG A 76 18.02 7.16 9.11
N ILE A 77 18.67 6.00 9.16
CA ILE A 77 20.11 5.87 9.49
C ILE A 77 20.97 6.62 8.45
N GLN A 78 20.65 6.51 7.16
CA GLN A 78 21.34 7.23 6.10
C GLN A 78 21.15 8.76 6.20
N GLY A 79 19.98 9.22 6.67
CA GLY A 79 19.72 10.62 6.99
C GLY A 79 20.57 11.13 8.16
N GLU A 80 20.61 10.39 9.27
CA GLU A 80 21.40 10.75 10.46
C GLU A 80 22.90 10.75 10.17
N LEU A 81 23.39 9.83 9.33
CA LEU A 81 24.76 9.80 8.83
C LEU A 81 25.08 11.00 7.91
N ALA A 82 24.13 11.46 7.11
CA ALA A 82 24.31 12.66 6.29
C ALA A 82 24.41 13.93 7.16
N GLU A 83 23.57 14.07 8.20
CA GLU A 83 23.71 15.15 9.16
C GLU A 83 25.02 15.07 9.96
N ALA A 84 25.46 13.86 10.34
CA ALA A 84 26.71 13.66 11.07
C ALA A 84 27.93 14.08 10.24
N ARG A 85 27.89 13.87 8.92
CA ARG A 85 28.91 14.36 7.99
C ARG A 85 28.88 15.88 7.83
N GLU A 86 27.71 16.53 7.79
CA GLU A 86 27.63 18.00 7.82
C GLU A 86 28.18 18.57 9.14
N ARG A 87 27.89 17.91 10.27
CA ARG A 87 28.48 18.26 11.58
C ARG A 87 30.00 18.08 11.57
N ASP A 88 30.53 17.05 10.91
CA ASP A 88 31.97 16.82 10.78
C ASP A 88 32.68 17.93 10.00
N GLU A 89 32.13 18.34 8.84
CA GLU A 89 32.65 19.47 8.07
C GLU A 89 32.69 20.77 8.91
N GLN A 90 31.63 21.04 9.69
CA GLN A 90 31.58 22.19 10.61
C GLN A 90 32.55 22.06 11.80
N MET A 91 32.84 20.84 12.27
CA MET A 91 33.85 20.59 13.31
C MET A 91 35.28 20.73 12.76
N ALA A 92 35.55 20.27 11.54
CA ALA A 92 36.84 20.43 10.87
C ALA A 92 37.19 21.92 10.66
N ILE A 93 36.22 22.75 10.27
CA ILE A 93 36.40 24.20 10.16
C ILE A 93 36.74 24.82 11.53
N ARG A 94 35.95 24.52 12.57
CA ARG A 94 36.19 25.04 13.94
C ARG A 94 37.55 24.60 14.48
N LEU A 95 37.92 23.35 14.31
CA LEU A 95 39.21 22.81 14.73
C LEU A 95 40.37 23.49 13.99
N SER A 96 40.23 23.78 12.70
CA SER A 96 41.22 24.56 11.94
C SER A 96 41.36 25.99 12.47
N GLU A 97 40.25 26.67 12.78
CA GLU A 97 40.31 28.00 13.40
C GLU A 97 40.93 27.97 14.81
N ALA A 98 40.62 26.95 15.62
CA ALA A 98 41.17 26.79 16.97
C ALA A 98 42.68 26.54 16.92
N GLN A 99 43.16 25.73 15.98
CA GLN A 99 44.58 25.51 15.72
C GLN A 99 45.28 26.81 15.29
N GLU A 100 44.70 27.61 14.39
CA GLU A 100 45.30 28.89 13.99
C GLU A 100 45.39 29.87 15.19
N LYS A 101 44.30 29.99 15.97
CA LYS A 101 44.28 30.83 17.19
C LYS A 101 45.34 30.38 18.21
N LEU A 102 45.55 29.07 18.35
CA LEU A 102 46.58 28.50 19.22
C LEU A 102 48.01 28.82 18.74
N GLU A 103 48.31 28.71 17.44
CA GLU A 103 49.62 29.09 16.90
C GLU A 103 49.87 30.60 16.99
N GLN A 104 48.85 31.42 16.73
CA GLN A 104 48.93 32.87 16.96
C GLN A 104 49.21 33.19 18.45
N ALA A 105 48.60 32.46 19.38
CA ALA A 105 48.82 32.63 20.82
C ALA A 105 50.24 32.19 21.26
N LYS A 106 50.74 31.05 20.77
CA LYS A 106 52.12 30.59 20.98
C LYS A 106 53.14 31.61 20.47
N ALA A 107 52.93 32.14 19.25
CA ALA A 107 53.76 33.20 18.69
C ALA A 107 53.72 34.49 19.53
N ALA A 108 52.56 34.85 20.09
CA ALA A 108 52.43 35.98 21.00
C ALA A 108 53.13 35.76 22.36
N VAL A 109 53.15 34.52 22.89
CA VAL A 109 53.93 34.17 24.09
C VAL A 109 55.42 34.33 23.80
N ALA A 110 55.92 33.73 22.72
CA ALA A 110 57.32 33.84 22.30
C ALA A 110 57.73 35.31 22.15
N ALA A 111 56.98 36.12 21.39
CA ALA A 111 57.27 37.52 21.15
C ALA A 111 57.25 38.42 22.42
N ASN A 112 56.53 38.02 23.48
CA ASN A 112 56.57 38.73 24.77
C ASN A 112 57.66 38.20 25.72
N GLN A 113 58.03 36.92 25.64
CA GLN A 113 59.21 36.37 26.33
C GLN A 113 60.47 37.10 25.87
N ASP A 114 60.62 37.22 24.55
CA ASP A 114 61.62 38.00 23.83
C ASP A 114 61.74 39.47 24.33
N ARG A 115 60.62 40.09 24.70
CA ARG A 115 60.58 41.45 25.26
C ARG A 115 61.03 41.48 26.71
N VAL A 116 60.60 40.52 27.53
CA VAL A 116 61.03 40.38 28.92
C VAL A 116 62.54 40.19 28.99
N ASP A 117 63.11 39.33 28.16
CA ASP A 117 64.55 39.02 28.20
C ASP A 117 65.41 40.16 27.60
N ARG A 118 64.91 40.89 26.59
CA ARG A 118 65.54 42.16 26.16
C ARG A 118 65.53 43.23 27.27
N GLN A 119 64.44 43.39 28.02
CA GLN A 119 64.42 44.34 29.16
C GLN A 119 65.35 43.89 30.30
N ARG A 120 65.42 42.59 30.59
CA ARG A 120 66.38 42.02 31.55
C ARG A 120 67.83 42.29 31.13
N ALA A 121 68.18 42.12 29.85
CA ALA A 121 69.50 42.46 29.33
C ALA A 121 69.80 43.96 29.51
N LEU A 122 68.87 44.85 29.12
CA LEU A 122 69.01 46.31 29.26
C LEU A 122 69.07 46.82 30.71
N ILE A 123 68.65 46.02 31.69
CA ILE A 123 68.85 46.28 33.13
C ILE A 123 70.20 45.71 33.57
N GLY A 124 70.54 44.48 33.16
CA GLY A 124 71.81 43.83 33.46
C GLY A 124 73.02 44.59 32.92
N ASP A 125 72.92 45.20 31.74
CA ASP A 125 73.98 46.04 31.17
C ASP A 125 74.15 47.37 31.93
N VAL A 126 73.06 48.00 32.40
CA VAL A 126 73.14 49.21 33.25
C VAL A 126 73.76 48.87 34.61
N VAL A 127 73.36 47.76 35.23
CA VAL A 127 73.97 47.30 36.50
C VAL A 127 75.44 46.95 36.29
N ARG A 128 75.81 46.32 35.16
CA ARG A 128 77.20 46.00 34.82
C ARG A 128 78.03 47.26 34.59
N ASP A 129 77.53 48.20 33.80
CA ASP A 129 78.22 49.46 33.50
C ASP A 129 78.43 50.29 34.78
N GLN A 130 77.39 50.44 35.61
CA GLN A 130 77.51 51.16 36.88
C GLN A 130 78.44 50.46 37.90
N TYR A 131 78.53 49.13 37.88
CA TYR A 131 79.48 48.36 38.70
C TYR A 131 80.91 48.42 38.15
N GLN A 132 81.10 48.46 36.82
CA GLN A 132 82.42 48.58 36.18
C GLN A 132 82.98 50.00 36.29
N GLN A 133 82.14 51.03 36.11
CA GLN A 133 82.49 52.43 36.35
C GLN A 133 82.73 52.76 37.84
N GLN A 134 82.31 51.91 38.78
CA GLN A 134 82.67 52.06 40.19
C GLN A 134 84.19 51.89 40.44
N ASN A 135 84.94 51.23 39.55
CA ASN A 135 86.40 51.29 39.52
C ASN A 135 86.90 52.58 38.83
N GLY A 136 86.57 53.76 39.38
CA GLY A 136 86.85 55.01 38.68
C GLY A 136 86.80 56.33 39.46
N LEU A 137 86.61 56.33 40.79
CA LEU A 137 86.63 57.51 41.68
C LEU A 137 85.65 58.66 41.41
N VAL A 138 85.06 58.86 40.21
CA VAL A 138 84.30 60.08 39.85
C VAL A 138 83.19 60.44 40.85
N GLY A 139 82.36 59.46 41.23
CA GLY A 139 81.29 59.68 42.22
C GLY A 139 81.81 60.04 43.62
N MET A 140 82.96 59.48 44.02
CA MET A 140 83.56 59.72 45.33
C MET A 140 84.37 61.03 45.36
N ALA A 141 85.03 61.38 44.25
CA ALA A 141 85.75 62.64 44.07
C ALA A 141 84.79 63.84 44.11
N MET A 142 83.60 63.72 43.52
CA MET A 142 82.56 64.74 43.72
C MET A 142 82.14 64.85 45.18
N VAL A 143 82.01 63.76 45.93
CA VAL A 143 81.66 63.82 47.37
C VAL A 143 82.75 64.50 48.21
N VAL A 144 84.02 64.43 47.80
CA VAL A 144 85.16 64.97 48.56
C VAL A 144 85.58 66.39 48.15
N ASP A 145 85.36 66.82 46.90
CA ASP A 145 85.72 68.17 46.45
C ASP A 145 84.61 69.22 46.63
N SER A 146 85.09 70.43 46.86
CA SER A 146 84.55 71.67 47.39
C SER A 146 83.07 72.03 47.20
N THR A 147 82.55 72.60 48.30
CA THR A 147 81.21 73.15 48.48
C THR A 147 80.96 74.38 47.60
N THR A 148 80.09 74.26 46.60
CA THR A 148 79.51 75.41 45.88
C THR A 148 78.05 75.09 45.54
N ALA A 149 77.12 76.03 45.73
CA ALA A 149 75.68 75.75 45.61
C ALA A 149 75.27 75.12 44.25
N GLY A 150 75.92 75.52 43.15
CA GLY A 150 75.67 74.94 41.82
C GLY A 150 76.07 73.47 41.66
N THR A 151 77.08 72.98 42.39
CA THR A 151 77.49 71.56 42.31
C THR A 151 76.49 70.65 43.03
N LEU A 152 75.79 71.15 44.06
CA LEU A 152 74.68 70.43 44.70
C LEU A 152 73.49 70.27 43.75
N GLN A 153 73.08 71.33 43.05
CA GLN A 153 71.99 71.28 42.08
C GLN A 153 72.26 70.27 40.95
N THR A 154 73.49 70.28 40.40
CA THR A 154 73.88 69.34 39.33
C THR A 154 73.86 67.89 39.81
N ARG A 155 74.34 67.61 41.04
CA ARG A 155 74.27 66.28 41.66
C ARG A 155 72.82 65.82 41.89
N MET A 156 71.96 66.73 42.34
CA MET A 156 70.54 66.44 42.58
C MET A 156 69.81 66.10 41.28
N GLN A 157 70.06 66.85 40.20
CA GLN A 157 69.53 66.57 38.86
C GLN A 157 70.04 65.25 38.26
N TRP A 158 71.33 64.95 38.42
CA TRP A 158 71.89 63.65 38.00
C TRP A 158 71.28 62.49 38.79
N SER A 159 71.13 62.65 40.10
CA SER A 159 70.51 61.66 40.98
C SER A 159 69.07 61.36 40.53
N THR A 160 68.22 62.39 40.35
CA THR A 160 66.84 62.18 39.88
C THR A 160 66.84 61.52 38.50
N THR A 161 67.60 62.01 37.52
CA THR A 161 67.61 61.44 36.16
C THR A 161 68.03 59.96 36.15
N MET A 162 68.98 59.56 37.00
CA MET A 162 69.39 58.16 37.13
C MET A 162 68.32 57.30 37.80
N PHE A 163 67.68 57.79 38.87
CA PHE A 163 66.56 57.10 39.51
C PHE A 163 65.34 56.99 38.58
N ASP A 164 64.96 58.06 37.87
CA ASP A 164 63.87 58.09 36.90
C ASP A 164 64.12 57.08 35.76
N THR A 165 65.36 57.02 35.25
CA THR A 165 65.77 56.07 34.20
C THR A 165 65.75 54.62 34.69
N ALA A 166 66.19 54.37 35.92
CA ALA A 166 66.15 53.03 36.52
C ALA A 166 64.70 52.58 36.80
N GLN A 167 63.87 53.48 37.33
CA GLN A 167 62.46 53.24 37.59
C GLN A 167 61.71 52.93 36.28
N ALA A 168 61.87 53.75 35.24
CA ALA A 168 61.25 53.52 33.94
C ALA A 168 61.65 52.18 33.30
N LYS A 169 62.90 51.71 33.51
CA LYS A 169 63.34 50.37 33.07
C LYS A 169 62.66 49.24 33.87
N MET A 170 62.51 49.40 35.19
CA MET A 170 61.81 48.42 36.03
C MET A 170 60.30 48.36 35.71
N ASP A 171 59.67 49.52 35.48
CA ASP A 171 58.27 49.59 35.06
C ASP A 171 58.06 48.97 33.66
N ALA A 172 58.98 49.20 32.71
CA ALA A 172 58.94 48.55 31.40
C ALA A 172 59.14 47.02 31.47
N LEU A 173 59.99 46.52 32.39
CA LEU A 173 60.11 45.08 32.64
C LEU A 173 58.83 44.51 33.26
N SER A 174 58.25 45.19 34.26
CA SER A 174 56.99 44.81 34.90
C SER A 174 55.83 44.76 33.89
N GLU A 175 55.73 45.75 33.01
CA GLU A 175 54.73 45.78 31.93
C GLU A 175 54.96 44.63 30.92
N ALA A 176 56.21 44.35 30.54
CA ALA A 176 56.54 43.23 29.66
C ALA A 176 56.19 41.88 30.30
N GLN A 177 56.44 41.70 31.61
CA GLN A 177 56.06 40.49 32.35
C GLN A 177 54.54 40.34 32.43
N ARG A 178 53.78 41.41 32.70
CA ARG A 178 52.31 41.38 32.68
C ARG A 178 51.75 41.05 31.30
N LYS A 179 52.37 41.54 30.22
CA LYS A 179 52.02 41.18 28.83
C LYS A 179 52.34 39.72 28.50
N LEU A 180 53.45 39.18 29.01
CA LEU A 180 53.81 37.76 28.87
C LEU A 180 52.80 36.84 29.58
N GLU A 181 52.46 37.10 30.85
CA GLU A 181 51.49 36.26 31.57
C GLU A 181 50.07 36.36 30.96
N ALA A 182 49.69 37.54 30.47
CA ALA A 182 48.44 37.68 29.71
C ALA A 182 48.45 36.91 28.38
N ALA A 183 49.60 36.82 27.70
CA ALA A 183 49.76 36.00 26.49
C ALA A 183 49.70 34.49 26.82
N LYS A 184 50.35 34.05 27.91
CA LYS A 184 50.29 32.65 28.38
C LYS A 184 48.87 32.22 28.73
N LYS A 185 48.10 33.09 29.40
CA LYS A 185 46.67 32.81 29.67
C LYS A 185 45.89 32.58 28.38
N LYS A 186 46.10 33.44 27.37
CA LYS A 186 45.48 33.28 26.05
C LYS A 186 45.93 32.02 25.29
N GLN A 187 47.18 31.59 25.46
CA GLN A 187 47.62 30.30 24.92
C GLN A 187 46.85 29.16 25.59
N ALA A 188 46.77 29.13 26.92
CA ALA A 188 46.03 28.09 27.64
C ALA A 188 44.54 28.06 27.25
N GLU A 189 43.89 29.23 27.12
CA GLU A 189 42.51 29.36 26.64
C GLU A 189 42.32 28.80 25.21
N ALA A 190 43.27 29.05 24.30
CA ALA A 190 43.23 28.52 22.93
C ALA A 190 43.58 27.02 22.87
N GLU A 191 44.42 26.54 23.77
CA GLU A 191 44.82 25.13 23.88
C GLU A 191 43.69 24.27 24.43
N GLU A 192 42.97 24.77 25.46
CA GLU A 192 41.75 24.16 25.99
C GLU A 192 40.65 24.06 24.93
N GLN A 193 40.37 25.14 24.19
CA GLN A 193 39.41 25.14 23.07
C GLN A 193 39.79 24.13 21.97
N ALA A 194 41.07 24.07 21.59
CA ALA A 194 41.55 23.15 20.55
C ALA A 194 41.54 21.67 20.98
N GLU A 195 41.55 21.37 22.27
CA GLU A 195 41.29 20.02 22.80
C GLU A 195 39.78 19.71 22.91
N GLU A 196 38.94 20.70 23.22
CA GLU A 196 37.47 20.53 23.22
C GLU A 196 36.94 20.25 21.81
N ASP A 197 37.27 21.08 20.82
CA ASP A 197 36.85 20.88 19.43
C ASP A 197 37.36 19.54 18.86
N ARG A 198 38.57 19.10 19.26
CA ARG A 198 39.09 17.78 18.85
C ARG A 198 38.32 16.62 19.50
N ARG A 199 37.90 16.75 20.76
CA ARG A 199 37.06 15.74 21.43
C ARG A 199 35.66 15.68 20.82
N ALA A 200 35.08 16.83 20.45
CA ALA A 200 33.81 16.89 19.73
C ALA A 200 33.89 16.19 18.36
N ALA A 201 34.93 16.48 17.57
CA ALA A 201 35.18 15.82 16.30
C ALA A 201 35.38 14.30 16.46
N ALA A 202 36.18 13.86 17.44
CA ALA A 202 36.41 12.45 17.70
C ALA A 202 35.14 11.70 18.15
N ALA A 203 34.20 12.36 18.85
CA ALA A 203 32.91 11.79 19.20
C ALA A 203 31.99 11.66 17.97
N ASN A 204 31.87 12.72 17.15
CA ASN A 204 31.07 12.71 15.93
C ASN A 204 31.58 11.66 14.91
N LEU A 205 32.90 11.45 14.83
CA LEU A 205 33.50 10.38 14.03
C LEU A 205 33.10 8.99 14.54
N ALA A 206 33.09 8.76 15.85
CA ALA A 206 32.65 7.48 16.43
C ALA A 206 31.14 7.24 16.21
N ASP A 207 30.31 8.30 16.30
CA ASP A 207 28.89 8.23 15.96
C ASP A 207 28.70 7.89 14.45
N MET A 208 29.54 8.45 13.56
CA MET A 208 29.54 8.11 12.14
C MET A 208 29.97 6.66 11.86
N GLU A 209 31.03 6.16 12.51
CA GLU A 209 31.46 4.76 12.39
C GLU A 209 30.35 3.79 12.85
N GLN A 210 29.64 4.12 13.93
CA GLN A 210 28.50 3.34 14.41
C GLN A 210 27.32 3.39 13.43
N LEU A 211 26.94 4.57 12.92
CA LEU A 211 25.87 4.71 11.91
C LEU A 211 26.20 3.98 10.60
N GLU A 212 27.46 3.94 10.17
CA GLU A 212 27.89 3.15 9.00
C GLU A 212 27.85 1.65 9.25
N ALA A 213 28.13 1.19 10.47
CA ALA A 213 27.98 -0.22 10.87
C ALA A 213 26.50 -0.63 10.96
N ASP A 214 25.64 0.21 11.54
CA ASP A 214 24.20 -0.04 11.65
C ASP A 214 23.51 -0.02 10.27
N ALA A 215 23.92 0.87 9.37
CA ALA A 215 23.46 0.86 7.97
C ALA A 215 23.83 -0.44 7.25
N GLN A 216 25.06 -0.95 7.43
CA GLN A 216 25.47 -2.24 6.85
C GLN A 216 24.72 -3.43 7.44
N ALA A 217 24.43 -3.40 8.75
CA ALA A 217 23.62 -4.41 9.41
C ALA A 217 22.18 -4.44 8.87
N GLU A 218 21.55 -3.27 8.70
CA GLU A 218 20.19 -3.15 8.17
C GLU A 218 20.12 -3.49 6.68
N GLU A 219 21.13 -3.13 5.86
CA GLU A 219 21.24 -3.61 4.47
C GLU A 219 21.29 -5.15 4.38
N SER A 220 22.00 -5.81 5.31
CA SER A 220 22.02 -7.28 5.42
C SER A 220 20.66 -7.83 5.85
N ALA A 221 19.99 -7.19 6.82
CA ALA A 221 18.63 -7.58 7.24
C ALA A 221 17.61 -7.43 6.10
N ILE A 222 17.70 -6.35 5.31
CA ILE A 222 16.90 -6.13 4.10
C ILE A 222 17.15 -7.24 3.07
N ALA A 223 18.38 -7.72 2.90
CA ALA A 223 18.68 -8.82 1.98
C ALA A 223 17.98 -10.13 2.39
N ASP A 224 18.01 -10.48 3.68
CA ASP A 224 17.32 -11.65 4.22
C ASP A 224 15.78 -11.49 4.22
N LEU A 225 15.27 -10.28 4.44
CA LEU A 225 13.85 -9.96 4.29
C LEU A 225 13.41 -10.06 2.83
N VAL A 226 14.23 -9.66 1.86
CA VAL A 226 13.96 -9.87 0.42
C VAL A 226 13.97 -11.36 0.06
N ALA A 227 14.88 -12.17 0.63
CA ALA A 227 14.88 -13.62 0.47
C ALA A 227 13.63 -14.27 1.08
N THR A 228 13.19 -13.79 2.25
CA THR A 228 11.99 -14.24 2.96
C THR A 228 10.72 -13.90 2.19
N ASN A 229 10.62 -12.67 1.64
CA ASN A 229 9.52 -12.26 0.77
C ASN A 229 9.42 -13.16 -0.47
N LYS A 230 10.54 -13.47 -1.14
CA LYS A 230 10.55 -14.38 -2.30
C LYS A 230 10.06 -15.79 -1.96
N ARG A 231 10.32 -16.30 -0.75
CA ARG A 231 9.77 -17.57 -0.26
C ARG A 231 8.25 -17.47 -0.08
N ALA A 232 7.77 -16.47 0.67
CA ALA A 232 6.34 -16.26 0.87
C ALA A 232 5.54 -16.03 -0.43
N GLU A 233 6.13 -15.36 -1.43
CA GLU A 233 5.53 -15.23 -2.77
C GLU A 233 5.47 -16.57 -3.52
N ALA A 234 6.48 -17.43 -3.39
CA ALA A 234 6.50 -18.77 -3.97
C ALA A 234 5.52 -19.72 -3.27
N ASP A 235 5.43 -19.68 -1.94
CA ASP A 235 4.52 -20.49 -1.14
C ASP A 235 3.05 -20.13 -1.42
N LEU A 236 2.74 -18.83 -1.48
CA LEU A 236 1.43 -18.34 -1.91
C LEU A 236 1.12 -18.77 -3.35
N ALA A 237 2.07 -18.67 -4.29
CA ALA A 237 1.87 -19.10 -5.67
C ALA A 237 1.64 -20.62 -5.79
N ALA A 238 2.35 -21.43 -5.00
CA ALA A 238 2.16 -22.88 -4.91
C ALA A 238 0.77 -23.23 -4.37
N GLN A 239 0.32 -22.57 -3.30
CA GLN A 239 -1.01 -22.78 -2.74
C GLN A 239 -2.13 -22.28 -3.69
N VAL A 240 -1.94 -21.16 -4.41
CA VAL A 240 -2.85 -20.75 -5.50
C VAL A 240 -2.92 -21.82 -6.59
N GLN A 241 -1.83 -22.52 -6.91
CA GLN A 241 -1.83 -23.58 -7.92
C GLN A 241 -2.48 -24.87 -7.41
N LYS A 242 -2.29 -25.23 -6.13
CA LYS A 242 -3.00 -26.34 -5.44
C LYS A 242 -4.51 -26.11 -5.47
N ASP A 243 -4.97 -24.89 -5.13
CA ASP A 243 -6.36 -24.45 -5.23
C ASP A 243 -6.93 -24.65 -6.65
N LYS A 244 -6.24 -24.15 -7.68
CA LYS A 244 -6.67 -24.32 -9.08
C LYS A 244 -6.79 -25.79 -9.49
N ASN A 245 -5.80 -26.61 -9.11
CA ASN A 245 -5.78 -28.03 -9.45
C ASN A 245 -6.98 -28.74 -8.81
N ARG A 246 -7.31 -28.45 -7.54
CA ARG A 246 -8.49 -29.04 -6.87
C ARG A 246 -9.81 -28.51 -7.43
N VAL A 247 -9.89 -27.26 -7.92
CA VAL A 247 -11.07 -26.76 -8.64
C VAL A 247 -11.29 -27.55 -9.94
N ALA A 248 -10.25 -27.75 -10.76
CA ALA A 248 -10.36 -28.54 -11.99
C ALA A 248 -10.72 -30.01 -11.72
N GLU A 249 -10.23 -30.58 -10.62
CA GLU A 249 -10.60 -31.92 -10.16
C GLU A 249 -12.09 -32.00 -9.76
N MET A 250 -12.60 -31.04 -8.98
CA MET A 250 -14.03 -30.96 -8.63
C MET A 250 -14.95 -30.70 -9.83
N GLU A 251 -14.49 -29.95 -10.83
CA GLU A 251 -15.21 -29.76 -12.10
C GLU A 251 -15.28 -31.08 -12.90
N ALA A 252 -14.22 -31.89 -12.89
CA ALA A 252 -14.20 -33.22 -13.51
C ALA A 252 -15.08 -34.23 -12.74
N GLU A 253 -15.01 -34.25 -11.41
CA GLU A 253 -15.91 -35.02 -10.52
C GLU A 253 -17.38 -34.69 -10.82
N SER A 254 -17.72 -33.41 -10.90
CA SER A 254 -19.08 -32.94 -11.20
C SER A 254 -19.55 -33.31 -12.61
N ALA A 255 -18.67 -33.23 -13.61
CA ALA A 255 -18.98 -33.63 -14.98
C ALA A 255 -19.14 -35.16 -15.14
N ASP A 256 -18.55 -35.97 -14.27
CA ASP A 256 -18.78 -37.41 -14.20
C ASP A 256 -20.09 -37.76 -13.50
N ALA A 257 -20.39 -37.09 -12.38
CA ALA A 257 -21.66 -37.24 -11.68
C ALA A 257 -22.87 -36.85 -12.57
N GLN A 258 -22.76 -35.76 -13.34
CA GLN A 258 -23.82 -35.35 -14.28
C GLN A 258 -24.04 -36.40 -15.38
N ARG A 259 -22.98 -36.96 -15.96
CA ARG A 259 -23.10 -38.02 -16.99
C ARG A 259 -23.83 -39.25 -16.46
N LYS A 260 -23.51 -39.71 -15.23
CA LYS A 260 -24.22 -40.82 -14.57
C LYS A 260 -25.70 -40.51 -14.32
N LEU A 261 -26.02 -39.26 -13.94
CA LEU A 261 -27.40 -38.78 -13.79
C LEU A 261 -28.17 -38.79 -15.11
N ASP A 262 -27.55 -38.32 -16.20
CA ASP A 262 -28.15 -38.31 -17.54
C ASP A 262 -28.37 -39.73 -18.09
N GLU A 263 -27.41 -40.64 -17.88
CA GLU A 263 -27.51 -42.06 -18.21
C GLU A 263 -28.65 -42.76 -17.44
N TYR A 264 -28.74 -42.53 -16.13
CA TYR A 264 -29.83 -43.05 -15.30
C TYR A 264 -31.20 -42.50 -15.72
N ALA A 265 -31.30 -41.20 -16.01
CA ALA A 265 -32.53 -40.59 -16.51
C ALA A 265 -32.93 -41.17 -17.89
N ALA A 266 -31.96 -41.46 -18.76
CA ALA A 266 -32.20 -42.13 -20.03
C ALA A 266 -32.66 -43.60 -19.83
N GLU A 267 -32.10 -44.33 -18.87
CA GLU A 267 -32.51 -45.69 -18.53
C GLU A 267 -33.94 -45.74 -17.97
N GLN A 268 -34.29 -44.85 -17.03
CA GLN A 268 -35.64 -44.75 -16.48
C GLN A 268 -36.66 -44.36 -17.57
N LYS A 269 -36.30 -43.46 -18.48
CA LYS A 269 -37.12 -43.13 -19.65
C LYS A 269 -37.32 -44.33 -20.59
N ARG A 270 -36.29 -45.16 -20.81
CA ARG A 270 -36.40 -46.41 -21.58
C ARG A 270 -37.36 -47.41 -20.91
N LYS A 271 -37.26 -47.59 -19.59
CA LYS A 271 -38.16 -48.46 -18.79
C LYS A 271 -39.61 -48.00 -18.91
N ALA A 272 -39.88 -46.70 -18.66
CA ALA A 272 -41.21 -46.13 -18.78
C ALA A 272 -41.80 -46.21 -20.20
N GLU A 273 -40.98 -46.08 -21.26
CA GLU A 273 -41.45 -46.25 -22.64
C GLU A 273 -41.73 -47.71 -23.00
N ALA A 274 -40.95 -48.66 -22.46
CA ALA A 274 -41.20 -50.09 -22.60
C ALA A 274 -42.54 -50.48 -21.94
N GLU A 275 -42.76 -50.07 -20.68
CA GLU A 275 -44.04 -50.26 -19.99
C GLU A 275 -45.20 -49.62 -20.77
N ARG A 276 -45.03 -48.42 -21.33
CA ARG A 276 -46.10 -47.79 -22.12
C ARG A 276 -46.45 -48.63 -23.35
N LYS A 277 -45.45 -49.13 -24.08
CA LYS A 277 -45.65 -50.01 -25.25
C LYS A 277 -46.34 -51.33 -24.87
N GLU A 278 -45.99 -51.92 -23.72
CA GLU A 278 -46.63 -53.13 -23.21
C GLU A 278 -48.09 -52.88 -22.81
N ARG A 279 -48.37 -51.78 -22.09
CA ARG A 279 -49.74 -51.34 -21.74
C ARG A 279 -50.56 -51.05 -23.00
N GLU A 280 -49.99 -50.39 -24.01
CA GLU A 280 -50.64 -50.15 -25.32
C GLU A 280 -50.94 -51.47 -26.05
N ALA A 281 -50.03 -52.45 -26.04
CA ALA A 281 -50.23 -53.76 -26.65
C ALA A 281 -51.30 -54.59 -25.93
N ALA A 282 -51.32 -54.58 -24.60
CA ALA A 282 -52.35 -55.22 -23.78
C ALA A 282 -53.73 -54.57 -23.99
N ALA A 283 -53.79 -53.24 -24.11
CA ALA A 283 -55.02 -52.52 -24.43
C ALA A 283 -55.55 -52.86 -25.83
N LYS A 284 -54.67 -52.99 -26.84
CA LYS A 284 -55.05 -53.44 -28.19
C LYS A 284 -55.62 -54.85 -28.19
N LYS A 285 -54.96 -55.82 -27.54
CA LYS A 285 -55.48 -57.19 -27.38
C LYS A 285 -56.87 -57.21 -26.74
N ARG A 286 -57.05 -56.51 -25.60
CA ARG A 286 -58.35 -56.38 -24.93
C ARG A 286 -59.43 -55.72 -25.80
N ALA A 287 -59.07 -54.77 -26.65
CA ALA A 287 -59.99 -54.14 -27.59
C ALA A 287 -60.39 -55.07 -28.75
N GLU A 288 -59.47 -55.90 -29.24
CA GLU A 288 -59.75 -56.94 -30.24
C GLU A 288 -60.60 -58.08 -29.66
N GLU A 289 -60.30 -58.52 -28.45
CA GLU A 289 -61.11 -59.48 -27.67
C GLU A 289 -62.53 -58.95 -27.46
N LYS A 290 -62.67 -57.69 -27.02
CA LYS A 290 -63.99 -57.04 -26.85
C LYS A 290 -64.74 -56.90 -28.16
N LYS A 291 -64.07 -56.55 -29.27
CA LYS A 291 -64.70 -56.52 -30.60
C LYS A 291 -65.20 -57.91 -31.03
N ARG A 292 -64.38 -58.95 -30.88
CA ARG A 292 -64.79 -60.34 -31.18
C ARG A 292 -65.97 -60.78 -30.31
N ALA A 293 -66.00 -60.39 -29.04
CA ALA A 293 -67.14 -60.65 -28.16
C ALA A 293 -68.40 -59.87 -28.57
N GLU A 294 -68.28 -58.60 -28.98
CA GLU A 294 -69.40 -57.81 -29.52
C GLU A 294 -69.90 -58.33 -30.87
N GLU A 295 -69.02 -58.81 -31.74
CA GLU A 295 -69.36 -59.42 -33.03
C GLU A 295 -70.06 -60.77 -32.83
N ALA A 296 -69.56 -61.61 -31.91
CA ALA A 296 -70.23 -62.85 -31.52
C ALA A 296 -71.60 -62.59 -30.86
N ALA A 297 -71.70 -61.58 -29.98
CA ALA A 297 -72.96 -61.17 -29.37
C ALA A 297 -73.96 -60.65 -30.41
N LYS A 298 -73.53 -59.79 -31.35
CA LYS A 298 -74.36 -59.31 -32.47
C LYS A 298 -74.79 -60.44 -33.40
N LYS A 299 -73.94 -61.44 -33.63
CA LYS A 299 -74.32 -62.63 -34.40
C LYS A 299 -75.39 -63.45 -33.67
N ALA A 300 -75.22 -63.68 -32.37
CA ALA A 300 -76.23 -64.35 -31.54
C ALA A 300 -77.53 -63.53 -31.38
N GLU A 301 -77.47 -62.20 -31.44
CA GLU A 301 -78.65 -61.32 -31.49
C GLU A 301 -79.34 -61.39 -32.86
N ALA A 302 -78.58 -61.41 -33.96
CA ALA A 302 -79.12 -61.59 -35.31
C ALA A 302 -79.75 -62.98 -35.50
N GLU A 303 -79.13 -64.04 -34.96
CA GLU A 303 -79.70 -65.40 -34.93
C GLU A 303 -80.97 -65.47 -34.06
N LYS A 304 -81.14 -64.58 -33.06
CA LYS A 304 -82.40 -64.41 -32.32
C LYS A 304 -83.43 -63.57 -33.09
N LYS A 305 -83.03 -62.49 -33.76
CA LYS A 305 -83.94 -61.64 -34.56
C LYS A 305 -84.47 -62.34 -35.80
N ALA A 306 -83.63 -63.10 -36.50
CA ALA A 306 -84.06 -64.02 -37.57
C ALA A 306 -85.05 -65.11 -37.09
N LYS A 307 -85.23 -65.28 -35.77
CA LYS A 307 -86.23 -66.15 -35.16
C LYS A 307 -87.50 -65.40 -34.69
N SER A 308 -87.44 -64.08 -34.48
CA SER A 308 -88.61 -63.23 -34.18
C SER A 308 -89.22 -62.56 -35.41
N GLU A 309 -88.46 -62.34 -36.49
CA GLU A 309 -88.90 -61.73 -37.76
C GLU A 309 -89.76 -62.68 -38.63
N ARG A 310 -90.52 -63.58 -37.99
CA ARG A 310 -91.56 -64.41 -38.63
C ARG A 310 -92.98 -64.01 -38.25
N GLU A 311 -93.18 -63.12 -37.28
CA GLU A 311 -94.50 -62.66 -36.85
C GLU A 311 -94.66 -61.14 -37.07
N ASP A 312 -95.19 -60.85 -38.26
CA ASP A 312 -95.89 -59.64 -38.71
C ASP A 312 -95.23 -58.24 -38.78
N LYS A 313 -95.93 -57.38 -39.52
CA LYS A 313 -95.56 -56.01 -39.96
C LYS A 313 -96.68 -55.03 -39.58
N LYS A 314 -96.43 -53.74 -39.89
CA LYS A 314 -97.37 -52.60 -40.01
C LYS A 314 -97.66 -51.84 -38.72
N ASP A 315 -97.87 -50.52 -38.73
CA ASP A 315 -97.35 -49.41 -39.58
C ASP A 315 -97.04 -48.26 -38.54
N ASP A 316 -96.83 -46.95 -38.72
CA ASP A 316 -97.02 -45.91 -39.76
C ASP A 316 -95.92 -44.80 -39.58
N ASP A 317 -96.12 -43.64 -40.20
CA ASP A 317 -95.33 -42.37 -40.27
C ASP A 317 -95.33 -41.49 -38.96
N GLU A 318 -94.63 -40.33 -38.79
CA GLU A 318 -93.78 -39.47 -39.66
C GLU A 318 -92.77 -38.56 -38.87
N LYS A 319 -91.83 -37.90 -39.60
CA LYS A 319 -91.05 -36.64 -39.33
C LYS A 319 -90.44 -36.35 -37.94
N ASP A 320 -89.13 -36.11 -37.75
CA ASP A 320 -88.09 -35.28 -38.42
C ASP A 320 -87.89 -33.85 -37.88
N SER A 321 -86.83 -33.68 -37.08
CA SER A 321 -85.77 -32.64 -37.13
C SER A 321 -84.89 -32.84 -35.88
N GLY A 322 -83.55 -32.77 -35.87
CA GLY A 322 -82.65 -31.75 -36.44
C GLY A 322 -82.07 -30.92 -35.26
N LYS A 323 -80.75 -30.66 -35.12
CA LYS A 323 -79.61 -30.95 -36.00
C LYS A 323 -78.28 -30.84 -35.21
N LYS A 324 -77.39 -31.82 -35.42
CA LYS A 324 -75.90 -31.83 -35.33
C LYS A 324 -75.12 -30.55 -34.93
N LYS A 325 -73.98 -30.80 -34.25
CA LYS A 325 -72.68 -30.06 -34.28
C LYS A 325 -72.63 -28.69 -33.56
N ALA A 326 -71.47 -28.16 -33.13
CA ALA A 326 -70.11 -28.72 -32.87
C ALA A 326 -69.24 -27.65 -32.14
N GLU A 327 -67.99 -27.99 -31.82
CA GLU A 327 -66.90 -27.01 -31.71
C GLU A 327 -66.86 -26.04 -32.91
N PRO A 328 -66.32 -24.84 -32.72
CA PRO A 328 -64.97 -24.62 -33.27
C PRO A 328 -64.00 -23.91 -32.31
N ALA A 329 -62.70 -24.09 -32.57
CA ALA A 329 -61.60 -23.50 -31.81
C ALA A 329 -61.01 -22.24 -32.48
N LYS A 330 -60.09 -21.57 -31.74
CA LYS A 330 -58.95 -20.70 -32.16
C LYS A 330 -59.05 -19.16 -31.95
N LYS A 331 -58.03 -18.67 -31.22
CA LYS A 331 -57.20 -17.46 -31.47
C LYS A 331 -57.82 -16.04 -31.42
N SER A 332 -57.47 -15.32 -30.36
CA SER A 332 -56.80 -13.99 -30.44
C SER A 332 -55.99 -13.77 -29.14
N LYS A 333 -54.72 -13.33 -29.11
CA LYS A 333 -54.01 -12.15 -29.66
C LYS A 333 -54.20 -10.84 -28.86
N SER A 334 -53.08 -10.37 -28.30
CA SER A 334 -52.57 -8.98 -28.30
C SER A 334 -52.94 -7.99 -27.17
N SER A 335 -51.88 -7.53 -26.48
CA SER A 335 -51.65 -6.13 -26.04
C SER A 335 -52.55 -5.57 -24.90
N ASN A 336 -52.19 -4.47 -24.20
CA ASN A 336 -51.14 -3.49 -24.44
C ASN A 336 -50.66 -2.73 -23.16
N SER A 337 -49.36 -2.37 -23.10
CA SER A 337 -48.77 -1.21 -22.38
C SER A 337 -49.00 -1.06 -20.85
N ARG A 338 -48.26 -0.28 -20.04
CA ARG A 338 -47.22 0.77 -20.22
C ARG A 338 -46.13 0.49 -19.19
N ASN A 339 -44.85 0.29 -19.53
CA ASN A 339 -43.83 1.30 -19.90
C ASN A 339 -43.75 2.51 -18.95
N ALA A 340 -42.65 2.60 -18.18
CA ALA A 340 -42.28 3.75 -17.36
C ALA A 340 -40.76 4.02 -17.51
N THR A 341 -40.42 4.79 -18.56
CA THR A 341 -39.21 5.64 -18.69
C THR A 341 -37.94 5.22 -17.95
N LYS A 342 -37.09 4.42 -18.62
CA LYS A 342 -35.65 4.37 -18.31
C LYS A 342 -35.00 5.72 -18.63
N SER A 343 -34.73 6.54 -17.62
CA SER A 343 -33.68 7.55 -17.72
C SER A 343 -32.33 6.88 -17.45
N SER A 344 -31.49 6.74 -18.47
CA SER A 344 -30.18 6.09 -18.36
C SER A 344 -29.14 7.02 -17.72
N ARG A 345 -29.38 7.39 -16.46
CA ARG A 345 -28.43 8.16 -15.63
C ARG A 345 -27.14 7.35 -15.47
N ALA A 346 -26.01 7.90 -15.95
CA ALA A 346 -24.72 7.21 -16.04
C ALA A 346 -24.36 6.45 -14.75
N ALA A 347 -23.77 5.27 -14.88
CA ALA A 347 -23.45 4.39 -13.75
C ALA A 347 -22.34 4.98 -12.87
N ALA A 348 -21.46 5.80 -13.44
CA ALA A 348 -20.47 6.62 -12.74
C ALA A 348 -20.62 8.13 -13.05
N VAL A 349 -19.84 8.97 -12.37
CA VAL A 349 -19.57 10.39 -12.69
C VAL A 349 -18.07 10.64 -12.80
N SER A 350 -17.67 11.76 -13.38
CA SER A 350 -16.28 12.23 -13.37
C SER A 350 -15.82 12.54 -11.94
N PRO A 351 -14.62 12.09 -11.50
CA PRO A 351 -14.09 12.36 -10.15
C PRO A 351 -13.89 13.85 -9.85
N ILE A 352 -13.46 14.64 -10.84
CA ILE A 352 -13.46 16.10 -10.82
C ILE A 352 -14.61 16.60 -11.72
N ALA A 353 -15.21 17.76 -11.42
CA ALA A 353 -16.29 18.29 -12.25
C ALA A 353 -15.79 18.64 -13.67
N PRO A 354 -16.58 18.36 -14.74
CA PRO A 354 -16.19 18.70 -16.11
C PRO A 354 -15.93 20.21 -16.27
N GLY A 355 -14.75 20.57 -16.79
CA GLY A 355 -14.28 21.95 -16.92
C GLY A 355 -13.17 22.33 -15.93
N ASP A 356 -13.14 21.72 -14.74
CA ASP A 356 -12.18 22.06 -13.67
C ASP A 356 -10.82 21.36 -13.79
N TYR A 357 -10.53 20.68 -14.91
CA TYR A 357 -9.32 19.87 -15.09
C TYR A 357 -8.88 19.73 -16.55
N ARG A 358 -7.61 19.34 -16.73
CA ARG A 358 -7.08 18.69 -17.95
C ARG A 358 -6.58 17.29 -17.59
N ILE A 359 -6.57 16.37 -18.54
CA ILE A 359 -5.85 15.10 -18.34
C ILE A 359 -4.36 15.35 -18.54
N SER A 360 -3.57 15.18 -17.47
CA SER A 360 -2.11 15.39 -17.50
C SER A 360 -1.32 14.12 -17.77
N ALA A 361 -1.83 12.97 -17.37
CA ALA A 361 -1.27 11.66 -17.67
C ALA A 361 -2.36 10.59 -17.83
N VAL A 362 -2.07 9.55 -18.62
CA VAL A 362 -2.98 8.42 -18.90
C VAL A 362 -2.40 7.09 -18.42
N PHE A 363 -3.25 6.07 -18.33
CA PHE A 363 -2.86 4.74 -17.90
C PHE A 363 -1.83 4.12 -18.86
N GLY A 364 -0.78 3.50 -18.31
CA GLY A 364 0.31 2.90 -19.05
C GLY A 364 1.29 3.88 -19.69
N GLN A 365 1.15 5.19 -19.44
CA GLN A 365 2.13 6.18 -19.87
C GLN A 365 3.48 5.99 -19.18
N THR A 366 4.57 6.31 -19.87
CA THR A 366 5.94 6.20 -19.37
C THR A 366 6.70 7.52 -19.59
N GLY A 367 7.72 7.76 -18.77
CA GLY A 367 8.58 8.95 -18.84
C GLY A 367 9.56 9.03 -17.66
N LEU A 368 10.35 10.10 -17.60
CA LEU A 368 11.33 10.31 -16.52
C LEU A 368 10.70 10.31 -15.11
N TRP A 369 9.43 10.71 -15.00
CA TRP A 369 8.65 10.77 -13.77
C TRP A 369 7.83 9.49 -13.47
N ALA A 370 7.72 8.54 -14.41
CA ALA A 370 7.00 7.28 -14.21
C ALA A 370 7.51 6.16 -15.12
N ARG A 371 8.01 5.07 -14.52
CA ARG A 371 8.38 3.84 -15.25
C ARG A 371 7.16 3.14 -15.88
N TYR A 372 6.00 3.25 -15.24
CA TYR A 372 4.68 2.85 -15.76
C TYR A 372 3.61 3.56 -14.92
N HIS A 373 2.75 4.36 -15.55
CA HIS A 373 1.71 5.10 -14.85
C HIS A 373 0.44 4.26 -14.63
N THR A 374 -0.02 4.13 -13.39
CA THR A 374 -1.07 3.18 -12.98
C THR A 374 -2.48 3.75 -12.95
N GLY A 375 -2.64 5.06 -13.15
CA GLY A 375 -3.91 5.77 -13.04
C GLY A 375 -4.24 6.67 -14.23
N LEU A 376 -5.09 7.65 -13.96
CA LEU A 376 -5.51 8.72 -14.87
C LEU A 376 -5.44 10.02 -14.07
N ASP A 377 -4.63 10.97 -14.52
CA ASP A 377 -4.35 12.18 -13.75
C ASP A 377 -5.18 13.36 -14.23
N PHE A 378 -5.95 13.92 -13.30
CA PHE A 378 -6.76 15.13 -13.46
C PHE A 378 -5.93 16.32 -12.97
N GLY A 379 -4.99 16.77 -13.80
CA GLY A 379 -4.11 17.89 -13.54
C GLY A 379 -4.75 19.26 -13.86
N GLY A 380 -4.08 20.32 -13.43
CA GLY A 380 -4.59 21.69 -13.60
C GLY A 380 -5.70 22.08 -12.60
N THR A 381 -6.15 21.14 -11.76
CA THR A 381 -6.92 21.44 -10.55
C THR A 381 -6.05 22.24 -9.57
N GLY A 382 -6.57 23.30 -8.96
CA GLY A 382 -5.91 23.91 -7.81
C GLY A 382 -5.90 22.98 -6.60
N THR A 383 -5.06 23.26 -5.60
CA THR A 383 -5.20 22.63 -4.28
C THR A 383 -6.54 23.01 -3.68
N GLY A 384 -7.33 22.01 -3.25
CA GLY A 384 -8.65 22.24 -2.69
C GLY A 384 -9.83 22.07 -3.65
N THR A 385 -9.62 21.70 -4.91
CA THR A 385 -10.71 21.29 -5.82
C THR A 385 -11.45 20.06 -5.26
N PRO A 386 -12.79 20.06 -5.16
CA PRO A 386 -13.54 18.93 -4.58
C PRO A 386 -13.44 17.64 -5.41
N ILE A 387 -12.98 16.55 -4.79
CA ILE A 387 -12.95 15.20 -5.37
C ILE A 387 -14.25 14.49 -5.02
N ARG A 388 -14.92 13.95 -6.05
CA ARG A 388 -16.20 13.24 -5.94
C ARG A 388 -16.03 11.73 -6.06
N ALA A 389 -16.84 10.98 -5.33
CA ALA A 389 -16.97 9.53 -5.53
C ALA A 389 -17.49 9.25 -6.95
N ALA A 390 -16.70 8.55 -7.77
CA ALA A 390 -17.06 8.24 -9.15
C ALA A 390 -18.30 7.32 -9.23
N LYS A 391 -18.53 6.46 -8.22
CA LYS A 391 -19.61 5.46 -8.17
C LYS A 391 -19.90 5.10 -6.71
N ASP A 392 -21.13 4.69 -6.42
CA ASP A 392 -21.58 4.30 -5.07
C ASP A 392 -20.66 3.23 -4.46
N GLY A 393 -20.30 3.37 -3.18
CA GLY A 393 -19.38 2.43 -2.53
C GLY A 393 -19.15 2.68 -1.05
N VAL A 394 -18.32 1.83 -0.44
CA VAL A 394 -17.91 1.93 0.96
C VAL A 394 -16.42 2.27 1.03
N VAL A 395 -16.03 3.21 1.89
CA VAL A 395 -14.63 3.59 2.11
C VAL A 395 -13.88 2.45 2.81
N MET A 396 -12.86 1.91 2.15
CA MET A 396 -11.97 0.88 2.70
C MET A 396 -10.95 1.48 3.67
N SER A 397 -10.23 0.60 4.39
CA SER A 397 -8.93 0.95 4.98
C SER A 397 -7.93 1.35 3.88
N SER A 398 -7.00 2.23 4.23
CA SER A 398 -5.82 2.56 3.43
C SER A 398 -5.07 1.28 3.04
N SER A 399 -4.72 1.14 1.76
CA SER A 399 -3.94 -0.01 1.24
C SER A 399 -2.95 0.34 0.12
N ALA A 400 -2.81 1.63 -0.22
CA ALA A 400 -1.68 2.10 -1.02
C ALA A 400 -0.54 2.60 -0.11
N GLY A 401 0.70 2.45 -0.58
CA GLY A 401 1.89 2.93 0.12
C GLY A 401 2.04 4.46 0.08
N GLY A 402 3.12 4.97 0.69
CA GLY A 402 3.35 6.41 0.88
C GLY A 402 3.29 7.26 -0.39
N TRP A 403 3.56 6.68 -1.56
CA TRP A 403 3.42 7.34 -2.86
C TRP A 403 2.06 8.01 -3.06
N ALA A 404 0.97 7.40 -2.58
CA ALA A 404 -0.39 7.89 -2.78
C ALA A 404 -0.77 9.06 -1.84
N GLY A 405 0.05 9.33 -0.83
CA GLY A 405 -0.22 10.35 0.18
C GLY A 405 -1.56 10.16 0.90
N ASN A 406 -2.25 11.27 1.17
CA ASN A 406 -3.63 11.22 1.62
C ASN A 406 -4.53 10.73 0.48
N HIS A 407 -5.10 9.53 0.65
CA HIS A 407 -5.93 8.90 -0.36
C HIS A 407 -7.23 8.31 0.22
N VAL A 408 -8.20 8.08 -0.65
CA VAL A 408 -9.46 7.37 -0.36
C VAL A 408 -9.57 6.18 -1.31
N ILE A 409 -10.06 5.05 -0.81
CA ILE A 409 -10.31 3.84 -1.59
C ILE A 409 -11.79 3.47 -1.40
N LEU A 410 -12.54 3.37 -2.49
CA LEU A 410 -13.93 2.93 -2.47
C LEU A 410 -14.02 1.48 -2.96
N ARG A 411 -14.82 0.65 -2.28
CA ARG A 411 -15.27 -0.66 -2.79
C ARG A 411 -16.71 -0.54 -3.27
N HIS A 412 -16.95 -0.89 -4.53
CA HIS A 412 -18.25 -0.86 -5.17
C HIS A 412 -18.98 -2.20 -4.98
N SER A 413 -20.32 -2.19 -5.09
CA SER A 413 -21.18 -3.35 -4.80
C SER A 413 -20.95 -4.59 -5.68
N ASN A 414 -20.36 -4.42 -6.86
CA ASN A 414 -19.95 -5.53 -7.75
C ASN A 414 -18.58 -6.14 -7.38
N GLY A 415 -17.84 -5.52 -6.45
CA GLY A 415 -16.51 -5.92 -5.99
C GLY A 415 -15.35 -5.16 -6.66
N GLU A 416 -15.63 -4.30 -7.64
CA GLU A 416 -14.64 -3.35 -8.18
C GLU A 416 -14.21 -2.32 -7.12
N SER A 417 -13.05 -1.70 -7.30
CA SER A 417 -12.61 -0.57 -6.48
C SER A 417 -12.11 0.60 -7.32
N THR A 418 -12.19 1.80 -6.73
CA THR A 418 -11.54 3.01 -7.24
C THR A 418 -10.70 3.65 -6.14
N LEU A 419 -9.53 4.19 -6.51
CA LEU A 419 -8.62 4.89 -5.62
C LEU A 419 -8.47 6.35 -6.07
N TYR A 420 -8.36 7.25 -5.11
CA TYR A 420 -8.27 8.70 -5.30
C TYR A 420 -7.12 9.21 -4.43
N ALA A 421 -5.99 9.59 -5.03
CA ALA A 421 -4.74 9.90 -4.32
C ALA A 421 -4.42 11.40 -4.22
N HIS A 422 -3.32 11.70 -3.53
CA HIS A 422 -2.67 13.01 -3.43
C HIS A 422 -3.52 14.14 -2.83
N MET A 423 -4.53 13.80 -2.04
CA MET A 423 -5.44 14.78 -1.45
C MET A 423 -4.70 15.78 -0.55
N SER A 424 -5.20 17.02 -0.48
CA SER A 424 -4.83 17.94 0.61
C SER A 424 -5.49 17.53 1.92
N ARG A 425 -6.77 17.14 1.86
CA ARG A 425 -7.52 16.57 2.98
C ARG A 425 -8.55 15.54 2.52
N LYS A 426 -8.68 14.47 3.29
CA LYS A 426 -9.77 13.49 3.18
C LYS A 426 -11.03 14.09 3.84
N LYS A 427 -12.21 13.79 3.30
CA LYS A 427 -13.51 14.14 3.91
C LYS A 427 -14.29 12.89 4.32
N ALA A 428 -14.25 11.84 3.51
CA ALA A 428 -14.91 10.57 3.83
C ALA A 428 -14.01 9.70 4.75
N SER A 429 -14.62 9.00 5.69
CA SER A 429 -13.96 8.19 6.73
C SER A 429 -14.07 6.68 6.47
N ARG A 430 -13.17 5.86 7.04
CA ARG A 430 -13.20 4.39 6.90
C ARG A 430 -14.57 3.83 7.32
N GLY A 431 -15.17 3.01 6.47
CA GLY A 431 -16.50 2.41 6.69
C GLY A 431 -17.69 3.28 6.25
N GLU A 432 -17.46 4.54 5.87
CA GLU A 432 -18.51 5.43 5.37
C GLU A 432 -19.08 4.92 4.03
N VAL A 433 -20.40 4.97 3.89
CA VAL A 433 -21.12 4.62 2.65
C VAL A 433 -21.38 5.90 1.86
N VAL A 434 -20.70 6.06 0.74
CA VAL A 434 -20.76 7.26 -0.11
C VAL A 434 -21.51 6.98 -1.41
N LYS A 435 -22.27 7.96 -1.89
CA LYS A 435 -22.98 7.91 -3.17
C LYS A 435 -22.18 8.61 -4.26
N LYS A 436 -22.39 8.15 -5.49
CA LYS A 436 -21.86 8.73 -6.72
C LYS A 436 -22.13 10.25 -6.79
N GLY A 437 -21.06 11.04 -6.80
CA GLY A 437 -21.10 12.50 -6.82
C GLY A 437 -20.85 13.18 -5.47
N ASP A 438 -20.89 12.44 -4.36
CA ASP A 438 -20.58 12.96 -3.03
C ASP A 438 -19.10 13.36 -2.93
N VAL A 439 -18.81 14.49 -2.28
CA VAL A 439 -17.42 14.96 -2.09
C VAL A 439 -16.75 14.12 -0.99
N ILE A 440 -15.72 13.36 -1.38
CA ILE A 440 -14.97 12.42 -0.52
C ILE A 440 -13.63 12.98 -0.05
N GLY A 441 -13.16 14.06 -0.66
CA GLY A 441 -11.91 14.73 -0.31
C GLY A 441 -11.64 15.91 -1.25
N TYR A 442 -10.42 16.43 -1.23
CA TYR A 442 -10.02 17.60 -2.02
C TYR A 442 -8.60 17.43 -2.55
N THR A 443 -8.33 17.86 -3.78
CA THR A 443 -7.02 17.77 -4.45
C THR A 443 -5.91 18.45 -3.65
N GLY A 444 -4.67 18.04 -3.87
CA GLY A 444 -3.50 18.60 -3.21
C GLY A 444 -2.21 18.03 -3.75
N SER A 445 -1.17 18.01 -2.93
CA SER A 445 0.16 17.56 -3.31
C SER A 445 0.80 16.73 -2.19
N THR A 446 0.17 15.62 -1.81
CA THR A 446 0.71 14.70 -0.79
C THR A 446 1.15 13.36 -1.42
N GLY A 447 2.20 12.76 -0.88
CA GLY A 447 2.86 11.61 -1.50
C GLY A 447 3.83 12.04 -2.61
N ASN A 448 4.13 11.15 -3.54
CA ASN A 448 5.13 11.38 -4.59
C ASN A 448 4.48 12.11 -5.79
N VAL A 449 4.62 13.43 -5.85
CA VAL A 449 3.98 14.29 -6.85
C VAL A 449 4.81 15.53 -7.19
N THR A 450 4.68 16.02 -8.43
CA THR A 450 5.32 17.27 -8.88
C THR A 450 4.42 18.52 -8.75
N GLY A 451 3.18 18.38 -8.27
CA GLY A 451 2.25 19.49 -8.07
C GLY A 451 0.77 19.07 -7.96
N PRO A 452 -0.17 20.04 -7.80
CA PRO A 452 -1.57 19.75 -7.51
C PRO A 452 -2.31 19.01 -8.63
N HIS A 453 -2.85 17.83 -8.31
CA HIS A 453 -3.74 17.05 -9.17
C HIS A 453 -4.59 16.07 -8.36
N LEU A 454 -5.49 15.34 -9.03
CA LEU A 454 -6.00 14.05 -8.57
C LEU A 454 -5.42 12.95 -9.45
N HIS A 455 -4.76 11.96 -8.85
CA HIS A 455 -4.49 10.67 -9.48
C HIS A 455 -5.62 9.70 -9.15
N PHE A 456 -6.20 9.08 -10.18
CA PHE A 456 -7.37 8.21 -10.06
C PHE A 456 -7.11 6.83 -10.69
N GLU A 457 -7.32 5.76 -9.93
CA GLU A 457 -7.09 4.38 -10.39
C GLU A 457 -8.37 3.53 -10.35
N TYR A 458 -8.41 2.50 -11.20
CA TYR A 458 -9.45 1.48 -11.22
C TYR A 458 -8.86 0.09 -10.97
N TYR A 459 -9.55 -0.66 -10.09
CA TYR A 459 -9.19 -2.00 -9.68
C TYR A 459 -10.35 -2.98 -9.96
N PRO A 460 -10.13 -4.05 -10.74
CA PRO A 460 -11.16 -5.04 -11.04
C PRO A 460 -11.56 -5.86 -9.79
N ARG A 461 -12.66 -6.60 -9.90
CA ARG A 461 -13.15 -7.49 -8.82
C ARG A 461 -12.07 -8.49 -8.41
N GLY A 462 -11.69 -8.45 -7.13
CA GLY A 462 -10.66 -9.31 -6.55
C GLY A 462 -9.24 -8.72 -6.52
N ALA A 463 -9.01 -7.58 -7.17
CA ALA A 463 -7.73 -6.88 -7.07
C ALA A 463 -7.58 -6.11 -5.73
N THR A 464 -6.34 -6.10 -5.22
CA THR A 464 -5.89 -5.29 -4.08
C THR A 464 -5.59 -3.86 -4.57
N PRO A 465 -6.35 -2.84 -4.12
CA PRO A 465 -6.12 -1.44 -4.51
C PRO A 465 -4.82 -0.89 -3.90
N GLY A 466 -4.14 -0.01 -4.63
CA GLY A 466 -2.80 0.48 -4.28
C GLY A 466 -1.64 -0.37 -4.82
N SER A 467 -1.93 -1.44 -5.56
CA SER A 467 -0.92 -2.34 -6.15
C SER A 467 -0.75 -2.09 -7.65
N VAL A 468 0.46 -1.65 -8.02
CA VAL A 468 0.88 -1.26 -9.38
C VAL A 468 0.48 -2.27 -10.46
N TYR A 469 0.59 -3.57 -10.19
CA TYR A 469 0.30 -4.63 -11.17
C TYR A 469 -1.19 -4.98 -11.30
N SER A 470 -2.01 -4.62 -10.30
CA SER A 470 -3.43 -5.01 -10.25
C SER A 470 -4.36 -3.95 -10.85
N ALA A 471 -3.91 -2.70 -10.95
CA ALA A 471 -4.60 -1.58 -11.60
C ALA A 471 -4.89 -1.85 -13.09
N LYS A 472 -5.96 -1.25 -13.62
CA LYS A 472 -6.38 -1.33 -15.04
C LYS A 472 -6.92 0.03 -15.50
N ASP A 473 -6.92 0.27 -16.81
CA ASP A 473 -7.29 1.57 -17.40
C ASP A 473 -8.56 2.21 -16.80
N PRO A 474 -8.41 3.31 -16.02
CA PRO A 474 -9.53 4.02 -15.42
C PRO A 474 -10.39 4.75 -16.46
N ARG A 475 -9.82 5.18 -17.60
CA ARG A 475 -10.58 5.85 -18.68
C ARG A 475 -11.51 4.86 -19.36
N ALA A 476 -11.05 3.65 -19.69
CA ALA A 476 -11.92 2.58 -20.17
C ALA A 476 -12.96 2.14 -19.13
N TRP A 477 -12.69 2.20 -17.82
CA TRP A 477 -13.72 1.95 -16.81
C TRP A 477 -14.76 3.07 -16.74
N LEU A 478 -14.34 4.33 -16.69
CA LEU A 478 -15.23 5.50 -16.68
C LEU A 478 -16.12 5.53 -17.93
N GLY A 479 -15.55 5.29 -19.11
CA GLY A 479 -16.27 5.13 -20.38
C GLY A 479 -17.33 4.03 -20.34
N ARG A 480 -16.98 2.83 -19.88
CA ARG A 480 -17.93 1.71 -19.72
C ARG A 480 -19.03 1.96 -18.68
N ASN A 481 -18.78 2.84 -17.70
CA ASN A 481 -19.79 3.28 -16.73
C ASN A 481 -20.55 4.55 -17.18
N GLY A 482 -20.36 5.02 -18.42
CA GLY A 482 -21.13 6.10 -19.04
C GLY A 482 -20.59 7.53 -18.84
N VAL A 483 -19.35 7.68 -18.39
CA VAL A 483 -18.67 8.98 -18.23
C VAL A 483 -17.80 9.25 -19.46
N ARG A 484 -17.86 10.46 -20.02
CA ARG A 484 -16.96 10.90 -21.10
C ARG A 484 -15.93 11.87 -20.55
N ILE A 485 -14.68 11.64 -20.96
CA ILE A 485 -13.43 12.35 -20.60
C ILE A 485 -12.50 12.20 -21.80
#